data_AF-A0A7Y0A383-F1
#
_entry.id   AF-A0A7Y0A383-F1
#
_cell.length_a   1.000
_cell.length_b   1.000
_cell.length_c   1.000
_cell.angle_alpha   90.00
_cell.angle_beta   90.00
_cell.angle_gamma   90.00
#
_symmetry.space_group_name_H-M   'P 1'
#
loop_
_entity.id
_entity.type
_entity.pdbx_description
1 polymer ?
#
loop_
_entity_poly.entity_id
_entity_poly.type
_entity_poly.pdbx_seq_one_letter_code
_entity_poly.pdbx_strand_id
1 'polypeptide(L)'
;MTFTYRYSKRILITLLLFLFLRVFSQQITIVNNNSVSLHIKYKTNSIKLNSKEKKTLLNTEINYLTIEYDNGKNESQLIPIFLNPDESLTLNVGNDRSITFKGDKDSLHNLIVNQQHYILYKEIGKYQNIYSTKKNTQELINYSELVLINYLDKIKALHTSANPNKEDKAYERIQKYAINDWIASLYLILTGTKKLDLQTKELILYYYNKYIRKDVDNYNCNYKIQYDIMSDLAKYINQINISLPKYPIIESTQNDVFNQYLPKSCQKYYFINNYNYLLHINSPKKEYYKTVLKEKFKDE
;
A
#
# COMPACT_ATOMS: atom_id res chain seq x y z
N MET A 1 -37.92 19.27 -46.15
CA MET A 1 -37.82 19.80 -44.77
C MET A 1 -37.33 18.69 -43.82
N THR A 2 -36.12 18.18 -44.04
CA THR A 2 -35.63 16.93 -43.40
C THR A 2 -34.17 17.01 -42.93
N PHE A 3 -33.57 18.20 -42.96
CA PHE A 3 -32.18 18.41 -42.57
C PHE A 3 -31.98 18.74 -41.08
N THR A 4 -33.02 19.19 -40.38
CA THR A 4 -32.95 19.57 -38.95
C THR A 4 -33.08 18.39 -38.00
N TYR A 5 -33.76 17.30 -38.38
CA TYR A 5 -34.03 16.17 -37.48
C TYR A 5 -32.81 15.25 -37.25
N ARG A 6 -31.90 15.13 -38.22
CA ARG A 6 -30.67 14.33 -38.09
C ARG A 6 -29.61 14.99 -37.20
N TYR A 7 -29.54 16.31 -37.20
CA TYR A 7 -28.60 17.08 -36.36
C TYR A 7 -28.97 17.01 -34.87
N SER A 8 -30.26 17.10 -34.52
CA SER A 8 -30.69 17.04 -33.11
C SER A 8 -30.46 15.65 -32.48
N LYS A 9 -30.65 14.55 -33.23
CA LYS A 9 -30.32 13.19 -32.76
C LYS A 9 -28.82 13.00 -32.49
N ARG A 10 -27.95 13.55 -33.34
CA ARG A 10 -26.49 13.47 -33.13
C ARG A 10 -26.07 14.26 -31.88
N ILE A 11 -26.60 15.46 -31.69
CA ILE A 11 -26.33 16.29 -30.49
C ILE A 11 -26.84 15.60 -29.22
N LEU A 12 -28.04 15.01 -29.26
CA LEU A 12 -28.61 14.26 -28.13
C LEU A 12 -27.78 13.03 -27.77
N ILE A 13 -27.33 12.25 -28.76
CA ILE A 13 -26.46 11.08 -28.55
C ILE A 13 -25.12 11.51 -27.95
N THR A 14 -24.52 12.61 -28.43
CA THR A 14 -23.28 13.15 -27.88
C THR A 14 -23.47 13.65 -26.45
N LEU A 15 -24.56 14.36 -26.15
CA LEU A 15 -24.92 14.81 -24.79
C LEU A 15 -25.17 13.62 -23.85
N LEU A 16 -25.87 12.58 -24.31
CA LEU A 16 -26.07 11.33 -23.56
C LEU A 16 -24.73 10.64 -23.28
N LEU A 17 -23.83 10.53 -24.27
CA LEU A 17 -22.47 10.01 -24.09
C LEU A 17 -21.69 10.81 -23.04
N PHE A 18 -21.77 12.14 -23.04
CA PHE A 18 -21.14 12.99 -22.02
C PHE A 18 -21.76 12.82 -20.62
N LEU A 19 -23.06 12.55 -20.53
CA LEU A 19 -23.73 12.26 -19.26
C LEU A 19 -23.29 10.89 -18.71
N PHE A 20 -23.20 9.84 -19.55
CA PHE A 20 -22.75 8.51 -19.13
C PHE A 20 -21.27 8.46 -18.75
N LEU A 21 -20.41 9.30 -19.34
CA LEU A 21 -18.98 9.37 -18.97
C LEU A 21 -18.75 9.80 -17.51
N ARG A 22 -19.68 10.54 -16.89
CA ARG A 22 -19.61 10.94 -15.48
C ARG A 22 -20.16 9.88 -14.52
N VAL A 23 -20.93 8.91 -15.01
CA VAL A 23 -21.60 7.90 -14.16
C VAL A 23 -20.62 6.83 -13.67
N PHE A 24 -19.44 6.69 -14.29
CA PHE A 24 -18.46 5.65 -13.98
C PHE A 24 -17.09 6.22 -13.56
N SER A 25 -17.09 7.23 -12.68
CA SER A 25 -15.85 7.74 -12.09
C SER A 25 -15.94 7.85 -10.57
N GLN A 26 -14.96 7.27 -9.88
CA GLN A 26 -14.78 7.45 -8.44
C GLN A 26 -14.72 8.93 -8.13
N GLN A 27 -15.41 9.32 -7.05
CA GLN A 27 -15.39 10.69 -6.57
C GLN A 27 -14.66 10.77 -5.24
N ILE A 28 -13.42 11.26 -5.25
CA ILE A 28 -12.61 11.39 -4.04
C ILE A 28 -12.46 12.87 -3.69
N THR A 29 -13.07 13.29 -2.59
CA THR A 29 -12.95 14.67 -2.10
C THR A 29 -11.93 14.72 -0.96
N ILE A 30 -10.90 15.53 -1.11
CA ILE A 30 -9.92 15.78 -0.06
C ILE A 30 -10.16 17.18 0.50
N VAL A 31 -10.26 17.26 1.82
CA VAL A 31 -10.39 18.52 2.57
C VAL A 31 -9.15 18.69 3.44
N ASN A 32 -8.40 19.76 3.20
CA ASN A 32 -7.23 20.11 4.00
C ASN A 32 -7.66 20.92 5.23
N ASN A 33 -7.87 20.24 6.36
CA ASN A 33 -8.10 20.90 7.65
C ASN A 33 -6.80 21.12 8.44
N ASN A 34 -5.64 20.84 7.84
CA ASN A 34 -4.34 21.08 8.43
C ASN A 34 -3.94 22.56 8.29
N SER A 35 -3.06 23.03 9.17
CA SER A 35 -2.48 24.38 9.08
C SER A 35 -1.49 24.54 7.93
N VAL A 36 -0.91 23.44 7.41
CA VAL A 36 0.05 23.46 6.30
C VAL A 36 -0.60 23.10 4.97
N SER A 37 0.06 23.46 3.87
CA SER A 37 -0.37 23.01 2.54
C SER A 37 -0.06 21.53 2.33
N LEU A 38 -0.87 20.86 1.52
CA LEU A 38 -0.69 19.45 1.16
C LEU A 38 -0.39 19.32 -0.32
N HIS A 39 0.49 18.39 -0.66
CA HIS A 39 0.67 17.90 -2.02
C HIS A 39 0.03 16.51 -2.13
N ILE A 40 -1.04 16.38 -2.92
CA ILE A 40 -1.72 15.11 -3.14
C ILE A 40 -1.25 14.52 -4.48
N LYS A 41 -0.49 13.43 -4.42
CA LYS A 41 -0.03 12.68 -5.60
C LYS A 41 -0.93 11.47 -5.84
N TYR A 42 -1.34 11.25 -7.09
CA TYR A 42 -2.13 10.09 -7.51
C TYR A 42 -1.87 9.79 -8.99
N LYS A 43 -1.64 8.51 -9.33
CA LYS A 43 -1.14 8.12 -10.66
C LYS A 43 0.09 8.97 -11.05
N THR A 44 -0.01 9.70 -12.17
CA THR A 44 1.01 10.64 -12.67
C THR A 44 0.70 12.10 -12.35
N ASN A 45 -0.35 12.38 -11.58
CA ASN A 45 -0.82 13.72 -11.26
C ASN A 45 -0.39 14.13 -9.85
N SER A 46 -0.22 15.44 -9.66
CA SER A 46 0.04 16.06 -8.36
C SER A 46 -0.79 17.33 -8.24
N ILE A 47 -1.41 17.56 -7.08
CA ILE A 47 -2.16 18.78 -6.78
C ILE A 47 -1.66 19.39 -5.48
N LYS A 48 -1.50 20.71 -5.45
CA LYS A 48 -1.29 21.46 -4.19
C LYS A 48 -2.66 21.88 -3.63
N LEU A 49 -2.85 21.70 -2.34
CA LEU A 49 -4.06 22.06 -1.61
C LEU A 49 -3.66 22.89 -0.38
N ASN A 50 -3.93 24.20 -0.41
CA ASN A 50 -3.60 25.08 0.72
C ASN A 50 -4.51 24.78 1.92
N SER A 51 -4.17 25.36 3.09
CA SER A 51 -4.97 25.20 4.30
C SER A 51 -6.43 25.62 4.06
N LYS A 52 -7.38 24.84 4.57
CA LYS A 52 -8.84 24.99 4.44
C LYS A 52 -9.40 24.82 3.03
N GLU A 53 -8.56 24.48 2.05
CA GLU A 53 -9.04 24.17 0.71
C GLU A 53 -9.62 22.76 0.62
N LYS A 54 -10.50 22.57 -0.35
CA LYS A 54 -11.03 21.27 -0.73
C LYS A 54 -10.88 21.03 -2.22
N LYS A 55 -10.64 19.78 -2.60
CA LYS A 55 -10.59 19.38 -4.01
C LYS A 55 -11.28 18.04 -4.21
N THR A 56 -12.11 17.95 -5.23
CA THR A 56 -12.70 16.69 -5.69
C THR A 56 -11.94 16.19 -6.91
N LEU A 57 -11.48 14.95 -6.82
CA LEU A 57 -10.87 14.18 -7.89
C LEU A 57 -11.95 13.31 -8.52
N LEU A 58 -12.03 13.33 -9.85
CA LEU A 58 -12.89 12.45 -10.64
C LEU A 58 -12.00 11.59 -11.51
N ASN A 59 -12.05 10.27 -11.30
CA ASN A 59 -11.24 9.33 -12.08
C ASN A 59 -11.90 7.96 -12.14
N THR A 60 -11.67 7.20 -13.21
CA THR A 60 -12.24 5.86 -13.34
C THR A 60 -11.71 4.87 -12.29
N GLU A 61 -10.45 5.02 -11.88
CA GLU A 61 -9.83 4.14 -10.89
C GLU A 61 -8.63 4.83 -10.23
N ILE A 62 -8.72 5.16 -8.95
CA ILE A 62 -7.59 5.55 -8.09
C ILE A 62 -7.47 4.47 -7.02
N ASN A 63 -6.29 3.83 -6.97
CA ASN A 63 -6.02 2.75 -6.00
C ASN A 63 -5.29 3.26 -4.76
N TYR A 64 -4.63 4.40 -4.85
CA TYR A 64 -3.91 5.03 -3.74
C TYR A 64 -3.75 6.53 -3.97
N LEU A 65 -3.62 7.26 -2.87
CA LEU A 65 -3.18 8.65 -2.81
C LEU A 65 -1.92 8.73 -1.95
N THR A 66 -0.98 9.58 -2.31
CA THR A 66 0.10 10.00 -1.41
C THR A 66 -0.17 11.43 -0.97
N ILE A 67 -0.20 11.66 0.34
CA ILE A 67 -0.38 12.98 0.95
C ILE A 67 0.97 13.41 1.52
N GLU A 68 1.57 14.44 0.93
CA GLU A 68 2.82 15.04 1.37
C GLU A 68 2.53 16.38 2.08
N TYR A 69 3.15 16.59 3.24
CA TYR A 69 2.93 17.77 4.07
C TYR A 69 4.00 18.83 3.80
N ASP A 70 3.59 20.05 3.45
CA ASP A 70 4.49 21.20 3.22
C ASP A 70 4.91 21.82 4.57
N ASN A 71 5.62 21.02 5.38
CA ASN A 71 6.05 21.37 6.73
C ASN A 71 7.59 21.34 6.91
N GLY A 72 8.33 21.20 5.81
CA GLY A 72 9.78 21.11 5.79
C GLY A 72 10.36 19.78 6.31
N LYS A 73 9.54 18.77 6.65
CA LYS A 73 9.99 17.50 7.26
C LYS A 73 9.93 16.28 6.32
N ASN A 74 9.73 16.45 5.02
CA ASN A 74 9.60 15.34 4.04
C ASN A 74 8.62 14.24 4.52
N GLU A 75 7.54 14.64 5.19
CA GLU A 75 6.55 13.72 5.73
C GLU A 75 5.51 13.38 4.66
N SER A 76 5.26 12.09 4.46
CA SER A 76 4.25 11.61 3.52
C SER A 76 3.46 10.44 4.09
N GLN A 77 2.21 10.33 3.66
CA GLN A 77 1.30 9.24 4.03
C GLN A 77 0.66 8.64 2.78
N LEU A 78 0.77 7.32 2.63
CA LEU A 78 0.10 6.60 1.56
C LEU A 78 -1.29 6.15 2.04
N ILE A 79 -2.33 6.54 1.31
CA ILE A 79 -3.72 6.21 1.59
C ILE A 79 -4.23 5.27 0.51
N PRO A 80 -4.43 3.97 0.79
CA PRO A 80 -5.09 3.08 -0.15
C PRO A 80 -6.56 3.48 -0.33
N ILE A 81 -7.05 3.36 -1.55
CA ILE A 81 -8.42 3.69 -1.93
C ILE A 81 -9.11 2.44 -2.44
N PHE A 82 -10.25 2.12 -1.83
CA PHE A 82 -10.98 0.86 -2.05
C PHE A 82 -12.40 1.09 -2.58
N LEU A 83 -12.51 2.04 -3.51
CA LEU A 83 -13.78 2.42 -4.11
C LEU A 83 -14.04 1.68 -5.42
N ASN A 84 -15.29 1.37 -5.67
CA ASN A 84 -15.80 1.03 -7.00
C ASN A 84 -15.96 2.31 -7.85
N PRO A 85 -16.01 2.21 -9.19
CA PRO A 85 -16.06 3.38 -10.07
C PRO A 85 -17.25 4.33 -9.86
N ASP A 86 -18.30 3.92 -9.17
CA ASP A 86 -19.50 4.70 -8.88
C ASP A 86 -19.57 5.21 -7.42
N GLU A 87 -18.56 4.89 -6.61
CA GLU A 87 -18.52 5.23 -5.18
C GLU A 87 -17.78 6.55 -4.93
N SER A 88 -18.13 7.17 -3.79
CA SER A 88 -17.64 8.47 -3.36
C SER A 88 -17.06 8.42 -1.94
N LEU A 89 -15.92 9.08 -1.74
CA LEU A 89 -15.25 9.15 -0.44
C LEU A 89 -14.73 10.55 -0.17
N THR A 90 -14.96 11.04 1.03
CA THR A 90 -14.37 12.29 1.52
C THR A 90 -13.31 11.99 2.57
N LEU A 91 -12.10 12.48 2.35
CA LEU A 91 -10.97 12.44 3.27
C LEU A 91 -10.80 13.82 3.90
N ASN A 92 -10.98 13.91 5.21
CA ASN A 92 -10.64 15.12 5.96
C ASN A 92 -9.28 14.91 6.62
N VAL A 93 -8.27 15.63 6.14
CA VAL A 93 -6.91 15.58 6.66
C VAL A 93 -6.77 16.65 7.74
N GLY A 94 -6.67 16.21 8.99
CA GLY A 94 -6.57 17.09 10.16
C GLY A 94 -5.13 17.43 10.53
N ASN A 95 -5.00 18.14 11.65
CA ASN A 95 -3.72 18.28 12.34
C ASN A 95 -3.23 16.91 12.83
N ASP A 96 -1.92 16.80 13.07
CA ASP A 96 -1.25 15.57 13.52
C ASP A 96 -1.36 14.36 12.58
N ARG A 97 -1.63 14.60 11.29
CA ARG A 97 -1.76 13.57 10.25
C ARG A 97 -2.97 12.65 10.48
N SER A 98 -3.93 13.09 11.29
CA SER A 98 -5.20 12.40 11.44
C SER A 98 -6.01 12.47 10.14
N ILE A 99 -6.63 11.36 9.75
CA ILE A 99 -7.51 11.31 8.57
C ILE A 99 -8.85 10.73 9.01
N THR A 100 -9.93 11.44 8.71
CA THR A 100 -11.29 10.92 8.90
C THR A 100 -11.99 10.77 7.56
N PHE A 101 -12.80 9.74 7.46
CA PHE A 101 -13.48 9.34 6.23
C PHE A 101 -14.98 9.60 6.35
N LYS A 102 -15.63 9.95 5.24
CA LYS A 102 -17.09 10.03 5.10
C LYS A 102 -17.51 9.58 3.70
N GLY A 103 -18.67 8.96 3.58
CA GLY A 103 -19.20 8.46 2.30
C GLY A 103 -19.10 6.95 2.21
N ASP A 104 -18.95 6.43 1.00
CA ASP A 104 -18.93 5.00 0.74
C ASP A 104 -17.72 4.33 1.39
N LYS A 105 -17.97 3.23 2.10
CA LYS A 105 -16.94 2.42 2.77
C LYS A 105 -16.07 3.23 3.75
N ASP A 106 -16.60 4.28 4.37
CA ASP A 106 -15.85 5.14 5.30
C ASP A 106 -15.27 4.37 6.50
N SER A 107 -16.06 3.48 7.08
CA SER A 107 -15.71 2.67 8.24
C SER A 107 -14.64 1.65 7.89
N LEU A 108 -14.68 1.13 6.66
CA LEU A 108 -13.66 0.24 6.12
C LEU A 108 -12.35 0.99 5.89
N HIS A 109 -12.37 2.18 5.28
CA HIS A 109 -11.17 3.00 5.14
C HIS A 109 -10.59 3.40 6.50
N ASN A 110 -11.43 3.74 7.47
CA ASN A 110 -10.99 4.04 8.83
C ASN A 110 -10.31 2.83 9.50
N LEU A 111 -10.87 1.63 9.36
CA LEU A 111 -10.26 0.39 9.85
C LEU A 111 -8.87 0.19 9.21
N ILE A 112 -8.78 0.26 7.88
CA ILE A 112 -7.53 -0.04 7.17
C ILE A 112 -6.46 1.03 7.39
N VAL A 113 -6.82 2.31 7.29
CA VAL A 113 -5.83 3.41 7.30
C VAL A 113 -5.40 3.78 8.71
N ASN A 114 -6.34 3.82 9.66
CA ASN A 114 -6.06 4.36 10.99
C ASN A 114 -5.85 3.28 12.07
N GLN A 115 -6.38 2.06 11.87
CA GLN A 115 -6.44 1.05 12.94
C GLN A 115 -5.64 -0.22 12.63
N GLN A 116 -5.54 -0.64 11.36
CA GLN A 116 -4.98 -1.92 10.96
C GLN A 116 -3.61 -2.18 11.58
N HIS A 117 -2.67 -1.27 11.34
CA HIS A 117 -1.29 -1.43 11.78
C HIS A 117 -1.23 -1.59 13.30
N TYR A 118 -1.94 -0.76 14.06
CA TYR A 118 -2.02 -0.88 15.51
C TYR A 118 -2.62 -2.22 15.96
N ILE A 119 -3.73 -2.64 15.36
CA ILE A 119 -4.42 -3.90 15.68
C ILE A 119 -3.49 -5.09 15.46
N LEU A 120 -2.85 -5.16 14.28
CA LEU A 120 -1.99 -6.29 13.92
C LEU A 120 -0.68 -6.28 14.72
N TYR A 121 -0.08 -5.12 14.94
CA TYR A 121 1.21 -5.01 15.63
C TYR A 121 1.11 -5.19 17.14
N LYS A 122 -0.08 -4.95 17.73
CA LYS A 122 -0.34 -5.28 19.13
C LYS A 122 -0.14 -6.78 19.41
N GLU A 123 -0.31 -7.63 18.41
CA GLU A 123 -0.15 -9.09 18.53
C GLU A 123 1.32 -9.54 18.54
N ILE A 124 2.27 -8.67 18.16
CA ILE A 124 3.71 -9.01 18.11
C ILE A 124 4.22 -9.53 19.45
N GLY A 125 3.80 -8.93 20.57
CA GLY A 125 4.21 -9.40 21.90
C GLY A 125 3.76 -10.84 22.18
N LYS A 126 2.58 -11.22 21.68
CA LYS A 126 2.07 -12.59 21.81
C LYS A 126 2.80 -13.54 20.86
N TYR A 127 3.03 -13.13 19.62
CA TYR A 127 3.84 -13.90 18.66
C TYR A 127 5.23 -14.19 19.23
N GLN A 128 5.92 -13.16 19.74
CA GLN A 128 7.24 -13.27 20.34
C GLN A 128 7.24 -14.24 21.52
N ASN A 129 6.25 -14.18 22.40
CA ASN A 129 6.17 -15.08 23.55
C ASN A 129 5.97 -16.54 23.13
N ILE A 130 5.11 -16.82 22.15
CA ILE A 130 4.93 -18.18 21.63
C ILE A 130 6.22 -18.65 20.95
N TYR A 131 6.82 -17.79 20.12
CA TYR A 131 8.03 -18.10 19.36
C TYR A 131 9.23 -18.38 20.28
N SER A 132 9.58 -17.46 21.18
CA SER A 132 10.81 -17.53 21.98
C SER A 132 10.69 -18.37 23.24
N THR A 133 9.56 -18.27 23.95
CA THR A 133 9.40 -18.91 25.26
C THR A 133 8.87 -20.34 25.12
N LYS A 134 7.82 -20.52 24.31
CA LYS A 134 7.20 -21.85 24.13
C LYS A 134 7.88 -22.69 23.06
N LYS A 135 8.56 -22.05 22.09
CA LYS A 135 9.23 -22.70 20.95
C LYS A 135 8.31 -23.66 20.18
N ASN A 136 7.05 -23.26 20.00
CA ASN A 136 6.02 -24.09 19.37
C ASN A 136 5.58 -23.48 18.03
N THR A 137 6.09 -24.03 16.93
CA THR A 137 5.75 -23.65 15.55
C THR A 137 4.25 -23.72 15.29
N GLN A 138 3.61 -24.83 15.65
CA GLN A 138 2.20 -25.06 15.33
C GLN A 138 1.29 -24.10 16.11
N GLU A 139 1.63 -23.82 17.37
CA GLU A 139 0.87 -22.85 18.17
C GLU A 139 0.95 -21.44 17.56
N LEU A 140 2.13 -21.02 17.09
CA LEU A 140 2.29 -19.72 16.45
C LEU A 140 1.50 -19.64 15.14
N ILE A 141 1.54 -20.70 14.32
CA ILE A 141 0.74 -20.78 13.10
C ILE A 141 -0.74 -20.66 13.44
N ASN A 142 -1.26 -21.49 14.34
CA ASN A 142 -2.68 -21.48 14.69
C ASN A 142 -3.14 -20.12 15.23
N TYR A 143 -2.34 -19.51 16.12
CA TYR A 143 -2.68 -18.22 16.70
C TYR A 143 -2.66 -17.10 15.66
N SER A 144 -1.61 -17.02 14.84
CA SER A 144 -1.48 -15.98 13.81
C SER A 144 -2.56 -16.09 12.73
N GLU A 145 -2.93 -17.30 12.34
CA GLU A 145 -4.02 -17.58 11.39
C GLU A 145 -5.37 -17.16 11.96
N LEU A 146 -5.62 -17.44 13.24
CA LEU A 146 -6.83 -16.98 13.91
C LEU A 146 -6.91 -15.44 13.96
N VAL A 147 -5.79 -14.76 14.24
CA VAL A 147 -5.72 -13.29 14.18
C VAL A 147 -6.09 -12.79 12.77
N LEU A 148 -5.50 -13.38 11.73
CA LEU A 148 -5.78 -13.00 10.35
C LEU A 148 -7.26 -13.21 9.99
N ILE A 149 -7.82 -14.39 10.28
CA ILE A 149 -9.23 -14.71 10.00
C ILE A 149 -10.15 -13.70 10.68
N ASN A 150 -9.96 -13.47 11.98
CA ASN A 150 -10.75 -12.50 12.74
C ASN A 150 -10.66 -11.08 12.15
N TYR A 151 -9.49 -10.70 11.63
CA TYR A 151 -9.31 -9.40 10.99
C TYR A 151 -10.01 -9.35 9.62
N LEU A 152 -9.86 -10.37 8.78
CA LEU A 152 -10.51 -10.47 7.48
C LEU A 152 -12.04 -10.53 7.60
N ASP A 153 -12.57 -11.14 8.66
CA ASP A 153 -14.01 -11.16 8.94
C ASP A 153 -14.54 -9.76 9.29
N LYS A 154 -13.77 -8.93 10.01
CA LYS A 154 -14.11 -7.52 10.24
C LYS A 154 -14.13 -6.73 8.93
N ILE A 155 -13.14 -6.95 8.06
CA ILE A 155 -13.10 -6.34 6.73
C ILE A 155 -14.35 -6.75 5.93
N LYS A 156 -14.66 -8.05 5.91
CA LYS A 156 -15.83 -8.60 5.22
C LYS A 156 -17.13 -7.99 5.72
N ALA A 157 -17.30 -7.85 7.03
CA ALA A 157 -18.50 -7.27 7.63
C ALA A 157 -18.68 -5.78 7.28
N LEU A 158 -17.58 -5.02 7.19
CA LEU A 158 -17.61 -3.60 6.80
C LEU A 158 -17.70 -3.40 5.28
N HIS A 159 -17.30 -4.41 4.50
CA HIS A 159 -17.42 -4.43 3.06
C HIS A 159 -18.86 -4.82 2.66
N THR A 160 -19.76 -3.84 2.69
CA THR A 160 -21.12 -3.97 2.14
C THR A 160 -21.06 -3.79 0.62
N SER A 161 -20.82 -4.87 -0.12
CA SER A 161 -20.96 -4.81 -1.58
C SER A 161 -22.44 -4.73 -1.96
N ALA A 162 -22.83 -3.73 -2.73
CA ALA A 162 -24.20 -3.56 -3.22
C ALA A 162 -24.62 -4.69 -4.20
N ASN A 163 -23.66 -5.48 -4.71
CA ASN A 163 -23.94 -6.59 -5.60
C ASN A 163 -23.04 -7.81 -5.31
N PRO A 164 -23.50 -8.79 -4.51
CA PRO A 164 -22.71 -9.96 -4.12
C PRO A 164 -22.33 -10.89 -5.29
N ASN A 165 -22.88 -10.69 -6.49
CA ASN A 165 -22.64 -11.52 -7.67
C ASN A 165 -21.59 -10.95 -8.63
N LYS A 166 -20.94 -9.83 -8.29
CA LYS A 166 -19.89 -9.21 -9.12
C LYS A 166 -18.54 -9.39 -8.44
N GLU A 167 -17.51 -9.77 -9.21
CA GLU A 167 -16.13 -9.83 -8.75
C GLU A 167 -15.71 -8.46 -8.19
N ASP A 168 -15.54 -8.36 -6.87
CA ASP A 168 -15.17 -7.12 -6.19
C ASP A 168 -13.64 -7.03 -6.09
N LYS A 169 -13.03 -6.55 -7.17
CA LYS A 169 -11.58 -6.32 -7.25
C LYS A 169 -11.09 -5.37 -6.15
N ALA A 170 -11.94 -4.47 -5.63
CA ALA A 170 -11.55 -3.62 -4.51
C ALA A 170 -11.41 -4.43 -3.23
N TYR A 171 -12.32 -5.37 -2.96
CA TYR A 171 -12.24 -6.29 -1.82
C TYR A 171 -10.97 -7.15 -1.85
N GLU A 172 -10.63 -7.73 -3.00
CA GLU A 172 -9.40 -8.54 -3.14
C GLU A 172 -8.14 -7.72 -2.82
N ARG A 173 -8.09 -6.46 -3.30
CA ARG A 173 -6.99 -5.53 -2.97
C ARG A 173 -6.90 -5.24 -1.48
N ILE A 174 -8.04 -5.07 -0.80
CA ILE A 174 -8.08 -4.85 0.65
C ILE A 174 -7.54 -6.07 1.39
N GLN A 175 -7.99 -7.27 1.02
CA GLN A 175 -7.52 -8.51 1.65
C GLN A 175 -6.01 -8.67 1.47
N LYS A 176 -5.50 -8.43 0.25
CA LYS A 176 -4.06 -8.47 -0.03
C LYS A 176 -3.27 -7.43 0.76
N TYR A 177 -3.84 -6.24 0.96
CA TYR A 177 -3.22 -5.20 1.78
C TYR A 177 -3.12 -5.65 3.25
N ALA A 178 -4.21 -6.17 3.81
CA ALA A 178 -4.27 -6.66 5.18
C ALA A 178 -3.35 -7.87 5.43
N ILE A 179 -3.33 -8.84 4.51
CA ILE A 179 -2.46 -10.02 4.59
C ILE A 179 -0.99 -9.59 4.60
N ASN A 180 -0.60 -8.63 3.76
CA ASN A 180 0.79 -8.16 3.73
C ASN A 180 1.20 -7.47 5.04
N ASP A 181 0.36 -6.62 5.63
CA ASP A 181 0.66 -5.98 6.92
C ASP A 181 0.74 -7.01 8.06
N TRP A 182 -0.12 -8.03 8.03
CA TRP A 182 -0.07 -9.15 8.97
C TRP A 182 1.21 -9.99 8.81
N ILE A 183 1.61 -10.36 7.59
CA ILE A 183 2.87 -11.07 7.33
C ILE A 183 4.05 -10.24 7.82
N ALA A 184 4.07 -8.94 7.53
CA ALA A 184 5.15 -8.06 7.99
C ALA A 184 5.24 -8.03 9.51
N SER A 185 4.11 -8.03 10.23
CA SER A 185 4.10 -8.12 11.70
C SER A 185 4.74 -9.43 12.22
N LEU A 186 4.56 -10.54 11.52
CA LEU A 186 5.21 -11.81 11.84
C LEU A 186 6.71 -11.76 11.51
N TYR A 187 7.09 -11.18 10.37
CA TYR A 187 8.48 -11.13 9.95
C TYR A 187 9.34 -10.31 10.91
N LEU A 188 8.79 -9.31 11.59
CA LEU A 188 9.49 -8.57 12.64
C LEU A 188 10.05 -9.45 13.77
N ILE A 189 9.44 -10.62 14.02
CA ILE A 189 9.94 -11.57 15.03
C ILE A 189 10.74 -12.73 14.43
N LEU A 190 10.52 -13.04 13.15
CA LEU A 190 11.14 -14.17 12.45
C LEU A 190 12.44 -13.78 11.73
N THR A 191 12.66 -12.49 11.44
CA THR A 191 13.78 -12.02 10.63
C THR A 191 14.73 -11.14 11.46
N GLY A 192 15.84 -10.69 10.85
CA GLY A 192 16.79 -9.76 11.48
C GLY A 192 18.08 -10.41 11.99
N THR A 193 18.18 -11.74 11.96
CA THR A 193 19.43 -12.46 12.26
C THR A 193 20.19 -12.83 10.98
N LYS A 194 21.51 -13.03 11.06
CA LYS A 194 22.31 -13.45 9.90
C LYS A 194 21.99 -14.89 9.46
N LYS A 195 21.66 -15.76 10.40
CA LYS A 195 21.40 -17.19 10.18
C LYS A 195 20.08 -17.58 10.86
N LEU A 196 19.18 -18.15 10.07
CA LEU A 196 17.90 -18.66 10.56
C LEU A 196 18.09 -20.04 11.21
N ASP A 197 17.46 -20.25 12.36
CA ASP A 197 17.31 -21.58 12.95
C ASP A 197 16.24 -22.40 12.21
N LEU A 198 16.07 -23.67 12.59
CA LEU A 198 15.14 -24.58 11.91
C LEU A 198 13.69 -24.11 12.05
N GLN A 199 13.28 -23.72 13.26
CA GLN A 199 11.93 -23.24 13.55
C GLN A 199 11.57 -22.02 12.70
N THR A 200 12.50 -21.06 12.59
CA THR A 200 12.31 -19.85 11.79
C THR A 200 12.14 -20.16 10.32
N LYS A 201 12.95 -21.08 9.78
CA LYS A 201 12.84 -21.50 8.37
C LYS A 201 11.49 -22.15 8.08
N GLU A 202 11.03 -23.03 8.95
CA GLU A 202 9.71 -23.67 8.82
C GLU A 202 8.58 -22.65 8.79
N LEU A 203 8.61 -21.68 9.71
CA LEU A 203 7.62 -20.62 9.80
C LEU A 203 7.61 -19.72 8.56
N ILE A 204 8.77 -19.24 8.13
CA ILE A 204 8.89 -18.42 6.91
C ILE A 204 8.41 -19.20 5.68
N LEU A 205 8.78 -20.48 5.56
CA LEU A 205 8.33 -21.34 4.46
C LEU A 205 6.82 -21.56 4.47
N TYR A 206 6.20 -21.73 5.64
CA TYR A 206 4.76 -21.86 5.76
C TYR A 206 4.04 -20.62 5.19
N TYR A 207 4.39 -19.42 5.67
CA TYR A 207 3.74 -18.18 5.23
C TYR A 207 4.05 -17.86 3.76
N TYR A 208 5.29 -18.09 3.32
CA TYR A 208 5.66 -17.94 1.92
C TYR A 208 4.81 -18.82 1.01
N ASN A 209 4.74 -20.13 1.29
CA ASN A 209 3.99 -21.06 0.43
C ASN A 209 2.49 -20.75 0.42
N LYS A 210 1.93 -20.35 1.56
CA LYS A 210 0.48 -20.11 1.69
C LYS A 210 0.03 -18.78 1.09
N TYR A 211 0.80 -17.70 1.28
CA TYR A 211 0.33 -16.34 0.99
C TYR A 211 1.14 -15.58 -0.07
N ILE A 212 2.41 -15.91 -0.28
CA ILE A 212 3.31 -15.09 -1.10
C ILE A 212 3.60 -15.76 -2.44
N ARG A 213 3.82 -17.07 -2.44
CA ARG A 213 4.36 -17.83 -3.58
C ARG A 213 3.57 -17.64 -4.88
N LYS A 214 2.24 -17.65 -4.80
CA LYS A 214 1.37 -17.50 -5.99
C LYS A 214 1.45 -16.11 -6.62
N ASP A 215 1.79 -15.12 -5.81
CA ASP A 215 1.72 -13.71 -6.18
C ASP A 215 3.10 -13.07 -6.35
N VAL A 216 4.18 -13.82 -6.13
CA VAL A 216 5.55 -13.30 -6.02
C VAL A 216 5.97 -12.47 -7.24
N ASP A 217 5.57 -12.89 -8.44
CA ASP A 217 5.88 -12.17 -9.70
C ASP A 217 5.11 -10.85 -9.84
N ASN A 218 3.99 -10.72 -9.12
CA ASN A 218 3.14 -9.53 -9.09
C ASN A 218 3.50 -8.56 -7.95
N TYR A 219 4.52 -8.87 -7.12
CA TYR A 219 5.00 -7.92 -6.10
C TYR A 219 5.75 -6.78 -6.77
N ASN A 220 5.06 -5.66 -6.97
CA ASN A 220 5.63 -4.46 -7.55
C ASN A 220 5.91 -3.36 -6.50
N CYS A 221 5.84 -3.68 -5.22
CA CYS A 221 6.01 -2.75 -4.10
C CYS A 221 5.24 -1.44 -4.28
N ASN A 222 3.93 -1.53 -4.54
CA ASN A 222 3.08 -0.32 -4.56
C ASN A 222 3.10 0.41 -3.20
N TYR A 223 3.48 -0.27 -2.13
CA TYR A 223 3.60 0.28 -0.78
C TYR A 223 4.75 -0.38 -0.02
N LYS A 224 5.28 0.33 0.99
CA LYS A 224 6.50 -0.05 1.73
C LYS A 224 6.48 -1.47 2.29
N ILE A 225 5.35 -1.93 2.81
CA ILE A 225 5.24 -3.26 3.45
C ILE A 225 5.58 -4.39 2.47
N GLN A 226 5.19 -4.29 1.19
CA GLN A 226 5.58 -5.27 0.18
C GLN A 226 7.10 -5.31 -0.03
N TYR A 227 7.75 -4.15 0.02
CA TYR A 227 9.21 -4.08 -0.03
C TYR A 227 9.83 -4.74 1.19
N ASP A 228 9.31 -4.50 2.39
CA ASP A 228 9.84 -5.09 3.62
C ASP A 228 9.78 -6.63 3.57
N ILE A 229 8.64 -7.21 3.16
CA ILE A 229 8.45 -8.66 2.99
C ILE A 229 9.44 -9.23 1.97
N MET A 230 9.51 -8.63 0.78
CA MET A 230 10.36 -9.13 -0.31
C MET A 230 11.85 -8.96 0.00
N SER A 231 12.24 -7.87 0.65
CA SER A 231 13.62 -7.63 1.09
C SER A 231 14.06 -8.68 2.10
N ASP A 232 13.18 -9.04 3.04
CA ASP A 232 13.49 -10.08 4.02
C ASP A 232 13.58 -11.47 3.38
N LEU A 233 12.65 -11.84 2.50
CA LEU A 233 12.75 -13.10 1.76
C LEU A 233 14.04 -13.19 0.93
N ALA A 234 14.42 -12.10 0.24
CA ALA A 234 15.61 -12.05 -0.58
C ALA A 234 16.90 -12.30 0.24
N LYS A 235 16.98 -11.80 1.48
CA LYS A 235 18.12 -12.04 2.38
C LYS A 235 18.30 -13.51 2.75
N TYR A 236 17.19 -14.24 2.82
CA TYR A 236 17.18 -15.62 3.31
C TYR A 236 16.99 -16.67 2.22
N ILE A 237 16.87 -16.28 0.95
CA ILE A 237 16.55 -17.17 -0.18
C ILE A 237 17.34 -18.48 -0.18
N ASN A 238 18.66 -18.42 0.04
CA ASN A 238 19.55 -19.59 0.09
C ASN A 238 19.35 -20.46 1.35
N GLN A 239 18.87 -19.89 2.45
CA GLN A 239 18.69 -20.59 3.73
C GLN A 239 17.37 -21.36 3.80
N ILE A 240 16.33 -20.87 3.11
CA ILE A 240 14.99 -21.48 3.02
C ILE A 240 14.74 -22.19 1.68
N ASN A 241 15.68 -22.13 0.73
CA ASN A 241 15.62 -22.82 -0.56
C ASN A 241 14.34 -22.50 -1.36
N ILE A 242 14.00 -21.22 -1.47
CA ILE A 242 12.89 -20.74 -2.31
C ILE A 242 13.42 -20.11 -3.60
N SER A 243 12.55 -19.94 -4.59
CA SER A 243 12.88 -19.19 -5.81
C SER A 243 12.16 -17.84 -5.79
N LEU A 244 12.89 -16.78 -6.14
CA LEU A 244 12.36 -15.44 -6.36
C LEU A 244 12.75 -14.97 -7.77
N PRO A 245 11.88 -14.21 -8.44
CA PRO A 245 12.19 -13.63 -9.74
C PRO A 245 13.41 -12.72 -9.67
N LYS A 246 14.23 -12.72 -10.72
CA LYS A 246 15.39 -11.84 -10.84
C LYS A 246 15.08 -10.65 -11.75
N TYR A 247 15.57 -9.49 -11.37
CA TYR A 247 15.39 -8.23 -12.07
C TYR A 247 16.73 -7.53 -12.30
N PRO A 248 16.83 -6.69 -13.33
CA PRO A 248 18.02 -5.86 -13.54
C PRO A 248 18.29 -4.94 -12.36
N ILE A 249 19.57 -4.79 -12.00
CA ILE A 249 20.02 -3.80 -11.01
C ILE A 249 19.97 -2.41 -11.66
N ILE A 250 19.24 -1.49 -11.03
CA ILE A 250 19.09 -0.11 -11.54
C ILE A 250 20.32 0.74 -11.24
N GLU A 251 20.90 0.54 -10.07
CA GLU A 251 22.09 1.23 -9.59
C GLU A 251 22.84 0.26 -8.66
N SER A 252 24.14 0.09 -8.87
CA SER A 252 24.93 -0.92 -8.17
C SER A 252 25.27 -0.50 -6.75
N THR A 253 25.15 -1.46 -5.83
CA THR A 253 25.32 -1.28 -4.39
C THR A 253 25.94 -2.53 -3.76
N GLN A 254 26.34 -2.42 -2.49
CA GLN A 254 26.76 -3.59 -1.71
C GLN A 254 25.64 -4.64 -1.52
N ASN A 255 24.38 -4.24 -1.73
CA ASN A 255 23.21 -5.08 -1.53
C ASN A 255 22.66 -5.66 -2.85
N ASP A 256 23.41 -5.62 -3.96
CA ASP A 256 22.98 -6.14 -5.27
C ASP A 256 22.61 -7.63 -5.23
N VAL A 257 23.26 -8.40 -4.35
CA VAL A 257 22.95 -9.80 -4.09
C VAL A 257 21.48 -9.99 -3.67
N PHE A 258 20.89 -9.00 -2.98
CA PHE A 258 19.48 -9.02 -2.57
C PHE A 258 18.60 -8.20 -3.52
N ASN A 259 19.08 -7.03 -3.97
CA ASN A 259 18.32 -6.12 -4.83
C ASN A 259 18.00 -6.74 -6.20
N GLN A 260 18.77 -7.73 -6.65
CA GLN A 260 18.45 -8.49 -7.87
C GLN A 260 17.11 -9.23 -7.78
N TYR A 261 16.54 -9.44 -6.58
CA TYR A 261 15.24 -10.08 -6.40
C TYR A 261 14.09 -9.09 -6.23
N LEU A 262 14.37 -7.79 -6.41
CA LEU A 262 13.42 -6.71 -6.25
C LEU A 262 13.19 -6.04 -7.62
N PRO A 263 11.94 -5.86 -8.08
CA PRO A 263 11.70 -5.09 -9.29
C PRO A 263 12.06 -3.62 -9.08
N LYS A 264 12.14 -2.86 -10.19
CA LYS A 264 12.55 -1.45 -10.19
C LYS A 264 11.83 -0.61 -9.12
N SER A 265 10.51 -0.73 -9.02
CA SER A 265 9.70 0.00 -8.03
C SER A 265 10.02 -0.41 -6.58
N CYS A 266 10.39 -1.67 -6.33
CA CYS A 266 10.86 -2.12 -5.02
C CYS A 266 12.29 -1.61 -4.73
N GLN A 267 13.20 -1.64 -5.70
CA GLN A 267 14.56 -1.11 -5.54
C GLN A 267 14.53 0.37 -5.16
N LYS A 268 13.57 1.16 -5.64
CA LYS A 268 13.35 2.56 -5.22
C LYS A 268 13.23 2.70 -3.69
N TYR A 269 12.49 1.81 -3.02
CA TYR A 269 12.33 1.86 -1.55
C TYR A 269 13.66 1.67 -0.81
N TYR A 270 14.59 0.87 -1.34
CA TYR A 270 15.94 0.77 -0.78
C TYR A 270 16.63 2.14 -0.76
N PHE A 271 16.59 2.88 -1.87
CA PHE A 271 17.21 4.20 -1.95
C PHE A 271 16.48 5.24 -1.09
N ILE A 272 15.14 5.22 -1.04
CA ILE A 272 14.34 6.09 -0.16
C ILE A 272 14.71 5.85 1.31
N ASN A 273 14.73 4.59 1.75
CA ASN A 273 14.98 4.26 3.15
C ASN A 273 16.39 4.67 3.58
N ASN A 274 17.40 4.43 2.73
CA ASN A 274 18.77 4.87 2.99
C ASN A 274 18.89 6.41 2.98
N TYR A 275 18.25 7.09 2.04
CA TYR A 275 18.22 8.55 2.01
C TYR A 275 17.62 9.12 3.31
N ASN A 276 16.45 8.64 3.72
CA ASN A 276 15.76 9.11 4.92
C ASN A 276 16.58 8.87 6.19
N TYR A 277 17.18 7.67 6.32
CA TYR A 277 18.07 7.37 7.45
C TYR A 277 19.28 8.32 7.48
N LEU A 278 19.98 8.48 6.35
CA LEU A 278 21.17 9.33 6.24
C LEU A 278 20.84 10.81 6.41
N LEU A 279 19.65 11.24 5.99
CA LEU A 279 19.13 12.59 6.24
C LEU A 279 18.93 12.81 7.73
N HIS A 280 18.30 11.84 8.43
CA HIS A 280 18.05 11.91 9.87
C HIS A 280 19.35 12.01 10.68
N ILE A 281 20.38 11.23 10.33
CA ILE A 281 21.69 11.30 11.00
C ILE A 281 22.62 12.37 10.40
N ASN A 282 22.10 13.23 9.51
CA ASN A 282 22.82 14.29 8.81
C ASN A 282 24.14 13.86 8.13
N SER A 283 24.18 12.67 7.54
CA SER A 283 25.35 12.16 6.84
C SER A 283 25.48 12.79 5.44
N PRO A 284 26.69 13.18 4.98
CA PRO A 284 26.89 13.69 3.62
C PRO A 284 26.57 12.64 2.54
N LYS A 285 26.58 11.35 2.89
CA LYS A 285 26.22 10.26 1.96
C LYS A 285 24.77 10.34 1.48
N LYS A 286 23.89 11.11 2.14
CA LYS A 286 22.50 11.31 1.70
C LYS A 286 22.42 11.90 0.29
N GLU A 287 23.38 12.72 -0.13
CA GLU A 287 23.37 13.34 -1.46
C GLU A 287 23.53 12.30 -2.59
N TYR A 288 24.33 11.25 -2.38
CA TYR A 288 24.42 10.14 -3.34
C TYR A 288 23.04 9.51 -3.58
N TYR A 289 22.34 9.15 -2.49
CA TYR A 289 21.02 8.52 -2.58
C TYR A 289 19.97 9.47 -3.18
N LYS A 290 20.04 10.76 -2.86
CA LYS A 290 19.20 11.80 -3.48
C LYS A 290 19.41 11.88 -4.99
N THR A 291 20.66 11.89 -5.45
CA THR A 291 20.99 11.92 -6.89
C THR A 291 20.45 10.68 -7.60
N VAL A 292 20.64 9.48 -7.03
CA VAL A 292 20.12 8.23 -7.61
C VAL A 292 18.59 8.27 -7.73
N LEU A 293 17.89 8.70 -6.67
CA LEU A 293 16.42 8.83 -6.69
C LEU A 293 15.95 9.77 -7.82
N LYS A 294 16.63 10.91 -7.98
CA LYS A 294 16.32 11.87 -9.04
C LYS A 294 16.60 11.32 -10.44
N GLU A 295 17.80 10.82 -10.69
CA GLU A 295 18.26 10.46 -12.03
C GLU A 295 17.71 9.12 -12.53
N LYS A 296 17.60 8.12 -11.65
CA LYS A 296 17.27 6.73 -12.04
C LYS A 296 15.79 6.40 -11.83
N PHE A 297 15.19 6.99 -10.80
CA PHE A 297 13.80 6.73 -10.41
C PHE A 297 12.85 7.87 -10.76
N LYS A 298 13.37 9.03 -11.20
CA LYS A 298 12.59 10.23 -11.58
C LYS A 298 11.71 10.74 -10.44
N ASP A 299 12.21 10.67 -9.20
CA ASP A 299 11.55 11.30 -8.07
C ASP A 299 12.05 12.74 -7.87
N GLU A 300 11.10 13.67 -7.90
CA GLU A 300 11.20 15.02 -7.33
C GLU A 300 10.10 15.22 -6.28
#